data_AF-A0A2E7LLL5-F1
#
_entry.id   AF-A0A2E7LLL5-F1
#
_cell.length_a   1.000
_cell.length_b   1.000
_cell.length_c   1.000
_cell.angle_alpha   90.00
_cell.angle_beta   90.00
_cell.angle_gamma   90.00
#
_symmetry.space_group_name_H-M   'P 1'
#
loop_
_entity.id
_entity.type
_entity.pdbx_description
1 polymer ?
#
loop_
_entity_poly.entity_id
_entity_poly.type
_entity_poly.pdbx_seq_one_letter_code
_entity_poly.pdbx_strand_id
1 'polypeptide(L)'
;MKQKVFFTGFHKCATTSVLQFLSDQGYKSCDHGALSPNEEPGFCRDLLLHKYDKILETADKFEAFSDSPWFLLYELMDKEFDAKFIHSIRDPETWYKSCLNYFGGKGGSPIENYIYGRNFGDPAGNKHRWIERYLEHQYEVMKYFKNKDNFLLLDVFNEENPEEKLCNFLEIEDSGLKIGNHNKQIYFNQNKSNLKIGVVQLVDETYANQFRIPISAIGEYCKERGYDHHAVQGPIEPADCHVNYQKPLLLSRMIDDYDYVVWLDADVVPANYEKGFEEIIEKFDREIYYCKDYGGWFLNSGVIIFKNCETSKRVIEEWWESRFLGTDEHWRIDDGNGGCDQGRLIAIIRKLIDEGGENLEPLDQGVMNRHPKAYQKGDFLVHCMGYAHQDVSSLAKWTFNLNQANREDYFTGFGAIVPSSKERKSTEPFFDKVFSPQEITKKYNKTKIQLPEDWEDPEFTDGEWYKKNPWRNPLDEN
;
A
#
# COMPACT_ATOMS: atom_id res chain seq x y z
N MET A 1 31.88 -12.82 4.74
CA MET A 1 31.19 -11.56 5.04
C MET A 1 31.82 -10.49 4.19
N LYS A 2 31.00 -9.65 3.56
CA LYS A 2 31.49 -8.49 2.81
C LYS A 2 31.98 -7.42 3.79
N GLN A 3 32.85 -6.51 3.33
CA GLN A 3 33.27 -5.36 4.13
C GLN A 3 32.05 -4.49 4.45
N LYS A 4 31.99 -3.89 5.64
CA LYS A 4 30.86 -3.04 6.01
C LYS A 4 30.86 -1.75 5.21
N VAL A 5 29.67 -1.28 4.84
CA VAL A 5 29.48 -0.08 4.05
C VAL A 5 28.48 0.85 4.73
N PHE A 6 28.88 2.07 5.07
CA PHE A 6 28.01 3.06 5.69
C PHE A 6 27.75 4.23 4.75
N PHE A 7 26.48 4.49 4.49
CA PHE A 7 26.04 5.66 3.76
C PHE A 7 25.89 6.84 4.72
N THR A 8 26.67 7.88 4.47
CA THR A 8 26.77 9.07 5.32
C THR A 8 26.04 10.28 4.72
N GLY A 9 25.43 10.13 3.54
CA GLY A 9 24.56 11.16 2.98
C GLY A 9 23.32 11.36 3.85
N PHE A 10 22.87 12.61 3.96
CA PHE A 10 21.64 12.93 4.68
C PHE A 10 20.42 12.26 4.01
N HIS A 11 19.31 12.15 4.75
CA HIS A 11 18.05 11.67 4.17
C HIS A 11 17.72 12.44 2.88
N LYS A 12 17.12 11.73 1.90
CA LYS A 12 16.80 12.26 0.56
C LYS A 12 18.00 12.60 -0.34
N CYS A 13 19.21 12.15 0.00
CA CYS A 13 20.40 12.15 -0.88
C CYS A 13 20.64 10.76 -1.50
N ALA A 14 19.60 10.16 -2.12
CA ALA A 14 19.65 8.81 -2.70
C ALA A 14 19.95 7.67 -1.70
N THR A 15 19.67 7.89 -0.41
CA THR A 15 19.88 6.92 0.68
C THR A 15 19.27 5.55 0.38
N THR A 16 18.01 5.52 -0.09
CA THR A 16 17.30 4.29 -0.48
C THR A 16 17.86 3.65 -1.74
N SER A 17 18.13 4.44 -2.79
CA SER A 17 18.59 3.92 -4.08
C SER A 17 19.96 3.28 -3.98
N VAL A 18 20.88 3.89 -3.22
CA VAL A 18 22.21 3.33 -3.00
C VAL A 18 22.14 2.08 -2.11
N LEU A 19 21.32 2.09 -1.04
CA LEU A 19 21.17 0.91 -0.19
C LEU A 19 20.56 -0.26 -0.97
N GLN A 20 19.56 -0.01 -1.82
CA GLN A 20 18.97 -1.03 -2.68
C GLN A 20 19.99 -1.61 -3.66
N PHE A 21 20.77 -0.75 -4.32
CA PHE A 21 21.85 -1.22 -5.19
C PHE A 21 22.81 -2.15 -4.44
N LEU A 22 23.21 -1.82 -3.21
CA LEU A 22 24.05 -2.69 -2.39
C LEU A 22 23.34 -4.02 -2.05
N SER A 23 22.05 -3.99 -1.73
CA SER A 23 21.25 -5.21 -1.53
C SER A 23 21.23 -6.09 -2.78
N ASP A 24 21.07 -5.50 -3.96
CA ASP A 24 21.05 -6.21 -5.24
C ASP A 24 22.43 -6.79 -5.58
N GLN A 25 23.51 -6.11 -5.15
CA GLN A 25 24.86 -6.66 -5.17
C GLN A 25 25.07 -7.76 -4.11
N GLY A 26 24.07 -8.08 -3.28
CA GLY A 26 24.10 -9.14 -2.28
C GLY A 26 24.67 -8.73 -0.92
N TYR A 27 24.68 -7.44 -0.58
CA TYR A 27 24.95 -7.01 0.80
C TYR A 27 23.72 -7.22 1.67
N LYS A 28 23.95 -7.63 2.93
CA LYS A 28 22.88 -7.61 3.93
C LYS A 28 22.63 -6.19 4.42
N SER A 29 21.64 -5.52 3.85
CA SER A 29 21.38 -4.09 4.07
C SER A 29 20.50 -3.79 5.29
N CYS A 30 20.74 -2.64 5.92
CA CYS A 30 20.06 -2.09 7.08
C CYS A 30 19.76 -0.61 6.85
N ASP A 31 18.50 -0.22 6.92
CA ASP A 31 18.11 1.19 6.91
C ASP A 31 17.80 1.67 8.34
N HIS A 32 16.99 2.74 8.45
CA HIS A 32 16.50 3.27 9.72
C HIS A 32 15.55 2.31 10.46
N GLY A 33 14.89 1.38 9.76
CA GLY A 33 13.84 0.51 10.31
C GLY A 33 14.34 -0.54 11.30
N ALA A 34 15.62 -0.95 11.22
CA ALA A 34 16.16 -1.94 12.15
C ALA A 34 16.29 -1.40 13.60
N LEU A 35 16.40 -0.09 13.76
CA LEU A 35 16.52 0.58 15.05
C LEU A 35 15.25 1.33 15.45
N SER A 36 14.29 1.52 14.54
CA SER A 36 13.04 2.26 14.75
C SER A 36 13.22 3.55 15.57
N PRO A 37 14.06 4.50 15.12
CA PRO A 37 14.47 5.66 15.92
C PRO A 37 13.33 6.58 16.37
N ASN A 38 12.17 6.47 15.72
CA ASN A 38 10.95 7.23 16.01
C ASN A 38 9.95 6.49 16.89
N GLU A 39 10.03 5.17 16.96
CA GLU A 39 9.06 4.33 17.67
C GLU A 39 9.64 3.82 18.99
N GLU A 40 10.96 3.61 19.06
CA GLU A 40 11.62 3.13 20.28
C GLU A 40 11.64 4.22 21.38
N PRO A 41 10.95 4.00 22.51
CA PRO A 41 10.93 4.96 23.60
C PRO A 41 12.34 5.18 24.17
N GLY A 42 12.84 6.41 24.07
CA GLY A 42 14.14 6.78 24.61
C GLY A 42 15.31 6.58 23.67
N PHE A 43 15.11 6.15 22.42
CA PHE A 43 16.20 6.02 21.44
C PHE A 43 17.00 7.32 21.27
N CYS A 44 16.31 8.44 21.00
CA CYS A 44 16.96 9.74 20.88
C CYS A 44 17.63 10.18 22.20
N ARG A 45 17.11 9.76 23.36
CA ARG A 45 17.75 10.00 24.66
C ARG A 45 19.03 9.20 24.79
N ASP A 46 19.03 7.94 24.35
CA ASP A 46 20.18 7.06 24.43
C ASP A 46 21.29 7.49 23.46
N LEU A 47 20.93 7.96 22.26
CA LEU A 47 21.85 8.68 21.36
C LEU A 47 22.50 9.89 22.05
N LEU A 48 21.69 10.72 22.72
CA LEU A 48 22.16 11.91 23.45
C LEU A 48 23.08 11.56 24.63
N LEU A 49 22.87 10.39 25.25
CA LEU A 49 23.66 9.86 26.36
C LEU A 49 24.83 8.98 25.90
N HIS A 50 25.10 8.91 24.59
CA HIS A 50 26.15 8.08 24.00
C HIS A 50 26.05 6.59 24.36
N LYS A 51 24.83 6.07 24.50
CA LYS A 51 24.57 4.65 24.74
C LYS A 51 24.34 3.95 23.41
N TYR A 52 25.37 3.25 22.93
CA TYR A 52 25.40 2.71 21.57
C TYR A 52 25.31 1.19 21.48
N ASP A 53 25.15 0.48 22.60
CA ASP A 53 25.18 -0.99 22.64
C ASP A 53 24.24 -1.61 21.59
N LYS A 54 22.97 -1.20 21.57
CA LYS A 54 21.98 -1.68 20.58
C LYS A 54 22.37 -1.35 19.14
N ILE A 55 23.00 -0.21 18.90
CA ILE A 55 23.43 0.23 17.57
C ILE A 55 24.59 -0.63 17.09
N LEU A 56 25.57 -0.90 17.95
CA LEU A 56 26.72 -1.75 17.64
C LEU A 56 26.30 -3.21 17.45
N GLU A 57 25.44 -3.74 18.32
CA GLU A 57 24.84 -5.07 18.16
C GLU A 57 24.05 -5.21 16.84
N THR A 58 23.43 -4.13 16.38
CA THR A 58 22.74 -4.10 15.09
C THR A 58 23.75 -4.02 13.96
N ALA A 59 24.76 -3.17 14.07
CA ALA A 59 25.84 -3.06 13.10
C ALA A 59 26.55 -4.41 12.88
N ASP A 60 26.70 -5.25 13.90
CA ASP A 60 27.28 -6.59 13.75
C ASP A 60 26.48 -7.51 12.81
N LYS A 61 25.15 -7.31 12.72
CA LYS A 61 24.24 -8.21 12.00
C LYS A 61 24.11 -7.91 10.51
N PHE A 62 24.61 -6.77 10.04
CA PHE A 62 24.42 -6.28 8.67
C PHE A 62 25.74 -5.82 8.03
N GLU A 63 25.71 -5.56 6.73
CA GLU A 63 26.88 -5.25 5.91
C GLU A 63 26.77 -3.90 5.19
N ALA A 64 25.55 -3.39 4.95
CA ALA A 64 25.34 -2.07 4.35
C ALA A 64 24.33 -1.26 5.17
N PHE A 65 24.60 0.03 5.40
CA PHE A 65 23.83 0.86 6.33
C PHE A 65 23.48 2.21 5.69
N SER A 66 22.23 2.66 5.84
CA SER A 66 21.81 3.96 5.30
C SER A 66 20.68 4.59 6.13
N ASP A 67 20.52 5.90 6.00
CA ASP A 67 19.54 6.70 6.74
C ASP A 67 19.79 6.77 8.26
N SER A 68 18.88 7.41 9.01
CA SER A 68 19.03 7.69 10.45
C SER A 68 18.99 6.38 11.26
N PRO A 69 19.85 6.17 12.26
CA PRO A 69 20.85 7.09 12.80
C PRO A 69 22.22 7.00 12.12
N TRP A 70 22.42 6.14 11.13
CA TRP A 70 23.74 5.72 10.66
C TRP A 70 24.58 6.88 10.14
N PHE A 71 23.97 7.81 9.37
CA PHE A 71 24.69 9.00 8.93
C PHE A 71 25.01 9.97 10.07
N LEU A 72 24.39 9.88 11.25
CA LEU A 72 24.77 10.69 12.42
C LEU A 72 25.96 10.10 13.17
N LEU A 73 26.24 8.82 12.95
CA LEU A 73 27.19 8.02 13.74
C LEU A 73 28.40 7.58 12.92
N TYR A 74 28.68 8.23 11.79
CA TYR A 74 29.80 7.86 10.90
C TYR A 74 31.15 7.81 11.65
N GLU A 75 31.39 8.72 12.60
CA GLU A 75 32.64 8.72 13.38
C GLU A 75 32.77 7.54 14.33
N LEU A 76 31.64 7.06 14.86
CA LEU A 76 31.61 5.88 15.72
C LEU A 76 31.82 4.64 14.86
N MET A 77 31.09 4.53 13.74
CA MET A 77 31.20 3.38 12.85
C MET A 77 32.60 3.22 12.26
N ASP A 78 33.27 4.33 11.92
CA ASP A 78 34.65 4.30 11.39
C ASP A 78 35.69 3.89 12.44
N LYS A 79 35.40 4.10 13.73
CA LYS A 79 36.27 3.65 14.83
C LYS A 79 36.06 2.19 15.17
N GLU A 80 34.81 1.72 15.13
CA GLU A 80 34.43 0.39 15.59
C GLU A 80 34.58 -0.68 14.49
N PHE A 81 34.49 -0.29 13.21
CA PHE A 81 34.48 -1.24 12.10
C PHE A 81 35.50 -0.88 11.02
N ASP A 82 36.17 -1.90 10.48
CA ASP A 82 36.83 -1.80 9.18
C ASP A 82 35.75 -1.73 8.09
N ALA A 83 35.44 -0.50 7.68
CA ALA A 83 34.31 -0.18 6.83
C ALA A 83 34.67 0.86 5.77
N LYS A 84 33.91 0.84 4.68
CA LYS A 84 33.91 1.84 3.62
C LYS A 84 32.72 2.80 3.79
N PHE A 85 32.93 4.08 3.50
CA PHE A 85 31.95 5.13 3.70
C PHE A 85 31.61 5.79 2.37
N ILE A 86 30.31 5.91 2.07
CA ILE A 86 29.83 6.54 0.85
C ILE A 86 29.04 7.78 1.25
N HIS A 87 29.29 8.89 0.58
CA HIS A 87 28.60 10.15 0.81
C HIS A 87 28.05 10.68 -0.50
N SER A 88 26.79 11.13 -0.48
CA SER A 88 26.19 11.79 -1.62
C SER A 88 25.66 13.16 -1.24
N ILE A 89 25.86 14.10 -2.16
CA ILE A 89 25.41 15.48 -2.06
C ILE A 89 24.23 15.70 -3.01
N ARG A 90 23.39 16.65 -2.66
CA ARG A 90 22.28 17.13 -3.47
C ARG A 90 22.20 18.65 -3.37
N ASP A 91 21.76 19.32 -4.44
CA ASP A 91 21.46 20.75 -4.40
C ASP A 91 20.54 21.07 -3.21
N PRO A 92 20.89 22.00 -2.30
CA PRO A 92 20.17 22.22 -1.05
C PRO A 92 18.70 22.59 -1.24
N GLU A 93 18.38 23.35 -2.28
CA GLU A 93 17.01 23.76 -2.57
C GLU A 93 16.15 22.59 -3.07
N THR A 94 16.72 21.78 -3.96
CA THR A 94 16.09 20.56 -4.48
C THR A 94 15.95 19.50 -3.38
N TRP A 95 16.96 19.37 -2.52
CA TRP A 95 16.94 18.52 -1.33
C TRP A 95 15.83 18.95 -0.36
N TYR A 96 15.75 20.24 -0.03
CA TYR A 96 14.72 20.76 0.86
C TYR A 96 13.31 20.52 0.32
N LYS A 97 13.08 20.75 -0.98
CA LYS A 97 11.79 20.41 -1.61
C LYS A 97 11.44 18.93 -1.44
N SER A 98 12.43 18.05 -1.59
CA SER A 98 12.24 16.60 -1.38
C SER A 98 11.91 16.26 0.07
N CYS A 99 12.49 16.97 1.03
CA CYS A 99 12.19 16.83 2.46
C CYS A 99 10.80 17.38 2.78
N LEU A 100 10.45 18.56 2.27
CA LEU A 100 9.14 19.17 2.47
C LEU A 100 8.01 18.27 1.96
N ASN A 101 8.17 17.67 0.79
CA ASN A 101 7.16 16.76 0.23
C ASN A 101 6.98 15.49 1.07
N TYR A 102 8.02 15.05 1.78
CA TYR A 102 8.02 13.76 2.48
C TYR A 102 7.71 13.91 3.98
N PHE A 103 8.30 14.90 4.66
CA PHE A 103 8.16 15.15 6.10
C PHE A 103 7.22 16.33 6.43
N GLY A 104 6.88 17.17 5.45
CA GLY A 104 6.14 18.41 5.70
C GLY A 104 4.72 18.21 6.22
N GLY A 105 4.35 19.01 7.23
CA GLY A 105 3.00 19.02 7.80
C GLY A 105 2.72 17.88 8.78
N LYS A 106 3.76 17.15 9.20
CA LYS A 106 3.68 16.00 10.12
C LYS A 106 4.07 16.33 11.56
N GLY A 107 4.45 17.57 11.85
CA GLY A 107 4.82 18.01 13.21
C GLY A 107 6.22 17.62 13.68
N GLY A 108 6.95 16.84 12.88
CA GLY A 108 8.32 16.38 13.16
C GLY A 108 8.36 15.22 14.16
N SER A 109 8.98 14.13 13.76
CA SER A 109 9.17 12.94 14.58
C SER A 109 10.26 13.16 15.66
N PRO A 110 10.43 12.22 16.61
CA PRO A 110 11.50 12.27 17.59
C PRO A 110 12.90 12.41 16.96
N ILE A 111 13.24 11.63 15.93
CA ILE A 111 14.57 11.70 15.30
C ILE A 111 14.75 13.00 14.51
N GLU A 112 13.70 13.51 13.86
CA GLU A 112 13.78 14.81 13.18
C GLU A 112 13.96 15.96 14.19
N ASN A 113 13.24 15.92 15.32
CA ASN A 113 13.45 16.90 16.39
C ASN A 113 14.83 16.78 17.07
N TYR A 114 15.41 15.58 17.09
CA TYR A 114 16.81 15.39 17.52
C TYR A 114 17.79 16.04 16.52
N ILE A 115 17.59 15.81 15.21
CA ILE A 115 18.48 16.32 14.16
C ILE A 115 18.38 17.84 14.01
N TYR A 116 17.16 18.37 13.96
CA TYR A 116 16.88 19.77 13.62
C TYR A 116 16.67 20.66 14.84
N GLY A 117 16.51 20.06 16.03
CA GLY A 117 16.20 20.76 17.27
C GLY A 117 14.72 20.72 17.60
N ARG A 118 14.42 20.88 18.89
CA ARG A 118 13.06 20.81 19.43
C ARG A 118 12.15 21.81 18.71
N ASN A 119 11.03 21.32 18.16
CA ASN A 119 10.02 22.05 17.37
C ASN A 119 10.45 22.45 15.94
N PHE A 120 11.62 21.99 15.48
CA PHE A 120 12.11 22.22 14.11
C PHE A 120 12.10 20.95 13.26
N GLY A 121 11.60 19.83 13.80
CA GLY A 121 11.52 18.55 13.10
C GLY A 121 10.52 18.49 11.94
N ASP A 122 9.65 19.48 11.76
CA ASP A 122 8.82 19.60 10.55
C ASP A 122 9.48 20.57 9.58
N PRO A 123 9.77 20.21 8.32
CA PRO A 123 10.32 21.16 7.36
C PRO A 123 9.33 22.28 7.00
N ALA A 124 8.02 22.06 7.12
CA ALA A 124 7.02 23.08 6.84
C ALA A 124 7.19 24.28 7.79
N GLY A 125 7.49 25.44 7.23
CA GLY A 125 7.79 26.65 8.00
C GLY A 125 9.22 26.76 8.53
N ASN A 126 10.05 25.71 8.41
CA ASN A 126 11.40 25.65 8.98
C ASN A 126 12.52 25.52 7.93
N LYS A 127 12.28 25.99 6.69
CA LYS A 127 13.22 25.88 5.55
C LYS A 127 14.66 26.23 5.89
N HIS A 128 14.88 27.38 6.52
CA HIS A 128 16.22 27.87 6.81
C HIS A 128 16.98 26.91 7.72
N ARG A 129 16.32 26.41 8.78
CA ARG A 129 16.91 25.49 9.74
C ARG A 129 17.28 24.14 9.12
N TRP A 130 16.42 23.63 8.23
CA TRP A 130 16.67 22.37 7.52
C TRP A 130 17.87 22.48 6.58
N ILE A 131 17.93 23.54 5.76
CA ILE A 131 19.04 23.77 4.84
C ILE A 131 20.35 24.01 5.60
N GLU A 132 20.32 24.79 6.67
CA GLU A 132 21.49 25.04 7.53
C GLU A 132 22.05 23.72 8.08
N ARG A 133 21.22 22.91 8.76
CA ARG A 133 21.67 21.64 9.34
C ARG A 133 22.18 20.66 8.28
N TYR A 134 21.56 20.63 7.11
CA TYR A 134 22.05 19.84 5.98
C TYR A 134 23.45 20.27 5.55
N LEU A 135 23.67 21.57 5.29
CA LEU A 135 24.97 22.09 4.91
C LEU A 135 26.05 21.87 5.98
N GLU A 136 25.68 21.98 7.26
CA GLU A 136 26.55 21.64 8.39
C GLU A 136 27.00 20.17 8.31
N HIS A 137 26.06 19.24 8.13
CA HIS A 137 26.37 17.81 8.02
C HIS A 137 27.31 17.50 6.86
N GLN A 138 27.06 18.11 5.69
CA GLN A 138 27.93 17.94 4.52
C GLN A 138 29.36 18.39 4.85
N TYR A 139 29.52 19.54 5.51
CA TYR A 139 30.83 20.04 5.92
C TYR A 139 31.50 19.13 6.97
N GLU A 140 30.74 18.66 7.96
CA GLU A 140 31.21 17.78 9.04
C GLU A 140 31.78 16.46 8.49
N VAL A 141 31.02 15.77 7.63
CA VAL A 141 31.45 14.49 7.03
C VAL A 141 32.68 14.69 6.14
N MET A 142 32.64 15.69 5.24
CA MET A 142 33.76 15.97 4.33
C MET A 142 35.04 16.35 5.08
N LYS A 143 34.91 17.08 6.19
CA LYS A 143 36.03 17.43 7.06
C LYS A 143 36.58 16.20 7.77
N TYR A 144 35.72 15.32 8.29
CA TYR A 144 36.12 14.13 9.03
C TYR A 144 36.86 13.11 8.16
N PHE A 145 36.33 12.82 6.96
CA PHE A 145 36.93 11.86 6.02
C PHE A 145 38.02 12.46 5.14
N LYS A 146 38.41 13.71 5.39
CA LYS A 146 39.50 14.35 4.64
C LYS A 146 40.78 13.51 4.75
N ASN A 147 41.27 13.05 3.59
CA ASN A 147 42.46 12.20 3.43
C ASN A 147 42.32 10.75 3.94
N LYS A 148 41.10 10.25 4.15
CA LYS A 148 40.87 8.83 4.38
C LYS A 148 40.56 8.13 3.05
N ASP A 149 41.15 6.96 2.85
CA ASP A 149 41.01 6.14 1.64
C ASP A 149 39.74 5.28 1.67
N ASN A 150 39.17 5.05 2.84
CA ASN A 150 37.90 4.36 3.04
C ASN A 150 36.66 5.25 2.83
N PHE A 151 36.77 6.37 2.11
CA PHE A 151 35.67 7.29 1.84
C PHE A 151 35.48 7.60 0.35
N LEU A 152 34.23 7.57 -0.09
CA LEU A 152 33.81 7.92 -1.45
C LEU A 152 32.78 9.04 -1.43
N LEU A 153 33.10 10.14 -2.11
CA LEU A 153 32.10 11.12 -2.54
C LEU A 153 31.50 10.68 -3.88
N LEU A 154 30.20 10.46 -3.89
CA LEU A 154 29.42 9.98 -5.03
C LEU A 154 28.25 10.94 -5.31
N ASP A 155 28.36 11.75 -6.36
CA ASP A 155 27.21 12.52 -6.84
C ASP A 155 26.32 11.65 -7.74
N VAL A 156 25.42 10.91 -7.08
CA VAL A 156 24.46 9.99 -7.73
C VAL A 156 23.54 10.70 -8.71
N PHE A 157 23.36 12.02 -8.59
CA PHE A 157 22.39 12.76 -9.39
C PHE A 157 22.96 13.30 -10.70
N ASN A 158 24.28 13.54 -10.76
CA ASN A 158 24.91 14.22 -11.89
C ASN A 158 26.12 13.48 -12.48
N GLU A 159 26.69 12.49 -11.79
CA GLU A 159 27.83 11.73 -12.33
C GLU A 159 27.37 10.73 -13.41
N GLU A 160 28.21 10.55 -14.43
CA GLU A 160 28.04 9.46 -15.40
C GLU A 160 28.54 8.14 -14.77
N ASN A 161 27.71 7.09 -14.84
CA ASN A 161 27.99 5.75 -14.29
C ASN A 161 28.42 5.74 -12.80
N PRO A 162 27.60 6.29 -11.87
CA PRO A 162 27.93 6.28 -10.44
C PRO A 162 28.12 4.87 -9.87
N GLU A 163 27.57 3.84 -10.51
CA GLU A 163 27.68 2.44 -10.10
C GLU A 163 29.07 1.88 -10.31
N GLU A 164 29.69 2.21 -11.45
CA GLU A 164 31.05 1.75 -11.76
C GLU A 164 32.02 2.31 -10.70
N LYS A 165 31.89 3.60 -10.39
CA LYS A 165 32.69 4.27 -9.35
C LYS A 165 32.46 3.64 -7.98
N LEU A 166 31.21 3.32 -7.65
CA LEU A 166 30.85 2.66 -6.40
C LEU A 166 31.41 1.23 -6.33
N CYS A 167 31.24 0.41 -7.36
CA CYS A 167 31.75 -0.96 -7.43
C CYS A 167 33.28 -0.99 -7.35
N ASN A 168 33.96 -0.09 -8.08
CA ASN A 168 35.41 0.06 -8.02
C ASN A 168 35.89 0.41 -6.61
N PHE A 169 35.22 1.37 -5.96
CA PHE A 169 35.55 1.74 -4.59
C PHE A 169 35.31 0.60 -3.61
N LEU A 170 34.26 -0.19 -3.79
CA LEU A 170 33.94 -1.34 -2.93
C LEU A 170 34.74 -2.61 -3.28
N GLU A 171 35.49 -2.61 -4.37
CA GLU A 171 36.23 -3.77 -4.89
C GLU A 171 35.32 -4.97 -5.15
N ILE A 172 34.15 -4.70 -5.74
CA ILE A 172 33.17 -5.72 -6.15
C ILE A 172 32.98 -5.70 -7.66
N GLU A 173 32.56 -6.83 -8.23
CA GLU A 173 32.25 -6.95 -9.65
C GLU A 173 31.01 -6.11 -9.99
N ASP A 174 31.10 -5.29 -11.04
CA ASP A 174 29.95 -4.59 -11.60
C ASP A 174 29.06 -5.59 -12.35
N SER A 175 27.94 -5.95 -11.74
CA SER A 175 26.93 -6.84 -12.32
C SER A 175 26.06 -6.17 -13.40
N GLY A 176 26.36 -4.92 -13.80
CA GLY A 176 25.62 -4.17 -14.81
C GLY A 176 24.30 -3.56 -14.30
N LEU A 177 24.05 -3.66 -12.99
CA LEU A 177 22.93 -3.00 -12.31
C LEU A 177 23.15 -1.49 -12.30
N LYS A 178 22.07 -0.68 -12.39
CA LYS A 178 22.16 0.77 -12.22
C LYS A 178 21.51 1.23 -10.93
N ILE A 179 22.13 2.20 -10.25
CA ILE A 179 21.53 2.95 -9.16
C ILE A 179 20.35 3.71 -9.76
N GLY A 180 19.14 3.19 -9.52
CA GLY A 180 17.91 3.74 -10.09
C GLY A 180 17.46 3.11 -11.42
N ASN A 181 18.13 2.09 -11.99
CA ASN A 181 17.48 1.26 -13.02
C ASN A 181 16.48 0.31 -12.36
N HIS A 182 15.29 0.84 -12.18
CA HIS A 182 14.12 0.16 -12.69
C HIS A 182 13.49 1.10 -13.74
N ASN A 183 12.81 0.51 -14.73
CA ASN A 183 11.79 1.20 -15.51
C ASN A 183 10.98 2.13 -14.59
N LYS A 184 10.31 3.15 -15.13
CA LYS A 184 9.23 3.87 -14.42
C LYS A 184 8.10 2.89 -14.03
N GLN A 185 8.39 2.09 -13.01
CA GLN A 185 7.56 1.30 -12.14
C GLN A 185 8.04 1.84 -10.80
N ILE A 186 7.36 2.88 -10.34
CA ILE A 186 7.53 3.38 -8.99
C ILE A 186 7.09 2.21 -8.10
N TYR A 187 8.04 1.37 -7.68
CA TYR A 187 7.89 0.64 -6.44
C TYR A 187 7.90 1.71 -5.35
N PHE A 188 6.70 2.22 -5.09
CA PHE A 188 6.39 2.88 -3.85
C PHE A 188 6.66 1.85 -2.75
N ASN A 189 7.87 1.85 -2.18
CA ASN A 189 7.95 1.74 -0.72
C ASN A 189 7.38 3.06 -0.19
N GLN A 190 6.06 3.18 -0.28
CA GLN A 190 5.30 3.95 0.68
C GLN A 190 5.65 3.41 2.05
N ASN A 191 5.60 4.30 3.04
CA ASN A 191 5.72 3.91 4.43
C ASN A 191 4.94 2.61 4.62
N LYS A 192 5.63 1.48 4.82
CA LYS A 192 4.97 0.39 5.49
C LYS A 192 4.75 0.95 6.87
N SER A 193 3.56 1.49 7.09
CA SER A 193 3.00 1.48 8.42
C SER A 193 3.29 0.08 8.96
N ASN A 194 3.86 -0.04 10.16
CA ASN A 194 4.04 -1.34 10.82
C ASN A 194 2.71 -2.09 11.02
N LEU A 195 1.59 -1.50 10.58
CA LEU A 195 0.28 -2.12 10.49
C LEU A 195 0.35 -3.38 9.64
N LYS A 196 0.11 -4.50 10.29
CA LYS A 196 -0.17 -5.77 9.63
C LYS A 196 -1.61 -5.70 9.11
N ILE A 197 -1.78 -5.64 7.78
CA ILE A 197 -3.09 -5.55 7.12
C ILE A 197 -3.41 -6.87 6.42
N GLY A 198 -4.56 -7.45 6.77
CA GLY A 198 -5.11 -8.64 6.13
C GLY A 198 -6.27 -8.25 5.20
N VAL A 199 -6.14 -8.51 3.90
CA VAL A 199 -7.20 -8.32 2.90
C VAL A 199 -7.92 -9.63 2.67
N VAL A 200 -9.25 -9.62 2.79
CA VAL A 200 -10.07 -10.82 2.89
C VAL A 200 -11.19 -10.77 1.85
N GLN A 201 -11.34 -11.86 1.10
CA GLN A 201 -12.41 -12.04 0.11
C GLN A 201 -13.01 -13.44 0.23
N LEU A 202 -14.33 -13.54 0.13
CA LEU A 202 -15.07 -14.79 0.05
C LEU A 202 -15.80 -14.88 -1.27
N VAL A 203 -15.67 -16.02 -1.96
CA VAL A 203 -16.41 -16.29 -3.19
C VAL A 203 -17.18 -17.59 -3.04
N ASP A 204 -18.44 -17.60 -3.49
CA ASP A 204 -19.23 -18.82 -3.60
C ASP A 204 -18.52 -19.86 -4.48
N GLU A 205 -18.57 -21.14 -4.09
CA GLU A 205 -17.96 -22.22 -4.86
C GLU A 205 -18.37 -22.23 -6.34
N THR A 206 -19.65 -21.90 -6.61
CA THR A 206 -20.25 -21.86 -7.95
C THR A 206 -19.62 -20.78 -8.83
N TYR A 207 -19.13 -19.69 -8.22
CA TYR A 207 -18.61 -18.51 -8.91
C TYR A 207 -17.08 -18.35 -8.77
N ALA A 208 -16.40 -19.22 -8.02
CA ALA A 208 -14.98 -19.11 -7.73
C ALA A 208 -14.10 -19.07 -9.00
N ASN A 209 -14.36 -19.97 -9.96
CA ASN A 209 -13.63 -19.98 -11.22
C ASN A 209 -13.86 -18.70 -12.05
N GLN A 210 -15.05 -18.14 -11.97
CA GLN A 210 -15.48 -16.97 -12.71
C GLN A 210 -14.83 -15.69 -12.18
N PHE A 211 -14.61 -15.58 -10.87
CA PHE A 211 -13.96 -14.45 -10.20
C PHE A 211 -12.45 -14.62 -10.01
N ARG A 212 -11.86 -15.69 -10.55
CA ARG A 212 -10.43 -15.97 -10.46
C ARG A 212 -9.54 -14.79 -10.89
N ILE A 213 -9.88 -14.10 -11.98
CA ILE A 213 -9.10 -12.94 -12.47
C ILE A 213 -9.17 -11.73 -11.53
N PRO A 214 -10.36 -11.19 -11.15
CA PRO A 214 -10.41 -10.03 -10.27
C PRO A 214 -9.77 -10.32 -8.91
N ILE A 215 -9.90 -11.55 -8.41
CA ILE A 215 -9.24 -12.00 -7.18
C ILE A 215 -7.72 -12.03 -7.35
N SER A 216 -7.23 -12.51 -8.49
CA SER A 216 -5.79 -12.44 -8.82
C SER A 216 -5.28 -11.01 -8.88
N ALA A 217 -6.07 -10.07 -9.43
CA ALA A 217 -5.70 -8.66 -9.50
C ALA A 217 -5.59 -8.04 -8.10
N ILE A 218 -6.50 -8.37 -7.18
CA ILE A 218 -6.37 -7.98 -5.77
C ILE A 218 -5.16 -8.65 -5.12
N GLY A 219 -4.89 -9.93 -5.39
CA GLY A 219 -3.74 -10.62 -4.82
C GLY A 219 -2.39 -10.04 -5.24
N GLU A 220 -2.24 -9.68 -6.52
CA GLU A 220 -1.03 -8.98 -7.00
C GLU A 220 -0.94 -7.58 -6.41
N TYR A 221 -2.06 -6.84 -6.31
CA TYR A 221 -2.09 -5.56 -5.59
C TYR A 221 -1.63 -5.74 -4.14
N CYS A 222 -2.19 -6.70 -3.40
CA CYS A 222 -1.81 -6.96 -2.01
C CYS A 222 -0.33 -7.31 -1.87
N LYS A 223 0.20 -8.14 -2.78
CA LYS A 223 1.61 -8.48 -2.83
C LYS A 223 2.51 -7.27 -3.08
N GLU A 224 2.14 -6.38 -4.02
CA GLU A 224 2.88 -5.13 -4.27
C GLU A 224 2.89 -4.21 -3.05
N ARG A 225 1.80 -4.18 -2.28
CA ARG A 225 1.67 -3.38 -1.05
C ARG A 225 2.21 -4.08 0.20
N GLY A 226 2.49 -5.38 0.11
CA GLY A 226 2.91 -6.21 1.23
C GLY A 226 1.81 -6.46 2.27
N TYR A 227 0.55 -6.54 1.83
CA TYR A 227 -0.58 -7.03 2.63
C TYR A 227 -0.70 -8.55 2.51
N ASP A 228 -1.21 -9.21 3.55
CA ASP A 228 -1.60 -10.61 3.45
C ASP A 228 -2.98 -10.71 2.78
N HIS A 229 -3.11 -11.55 1.75
CA HIS A 229 -4.38 -11.75 1.04
C HIS A 229 -4.95 -13.13 1.31
N HIS A 230 -6.20 -13.16 1.79
CA HIS A 230 -6.98 -14.34 2.08
C HIS A 230 -8.16 -14.42 1.12
N ALA A 231 -7.96 -15.12 0.00
CA ALA A 231 -9.04 -15.48 -0.92
C ALA A 231 -9.59 -16.86 -0.53
N VAL A 232 -10.83 -16.89 -0.06
CA VAL A 232 -11.51 -18.08 0.43
C VAL A 232 -12.66 -18.44 -0.49
N GLN A 233 -12.82 -19.72 -0.76
CA GLN A 233 -13.98 -20.26 -1.46
C GLN A 233 -14.94 -20.84 -0.44
N GLY A 234 -16.17 -20.32 -0.37
CA GLY A 234 -17.18 -20.72 0.60
C GLY A 234 -18.17 -21.78 0.08
N PRO A 235 -19.13 -22.20 0.92
CA PRO A 235 -19.40 -21.68 2.26
C PRO A 235 -18.33 -22.07 3.30
N ILE A 236 -18.13 -21.23 4.32
CA ILE A 236 -17.16 -21.45 5.41
C ILE A 236 -17.72 -22.41 6.47
N GLU A 237 -18.98 -22.20 6.85
CA GLU A 237 -19.73 -23.15 7.67
C GLU A 237 -20.80 -23.83 6.83
N PRO A 238 -20.89 -25.18 6.86
CA PRO A 238 -21.98 -25.91 6.25
C PRO A 238 -23.22 -25.79 7.15
N ALA A 239 -24.07 -24.83 6.82
CA ALA A 239 -25.39 -24.65 7.38
C ALA A 239 -26.27 -23.89 6.39
N ASP A 240 -27.56 -23.79 6.70
CA ASP A 240 -28.64 -23.01 6.08
C ASP A 240 -28.37 -21.50 5.87
N CYS A 241 -27.11 -21.06 5.93
CA CYS A 241 -26.67 -19.68 5.82
C CYS A 241 -25.98 -19.42 4.48
N HIS A 242 -26.63 -18.63 3.61
CA HIS A 242 -26.08 -18.24 2.31
C HIS A 242 -24.72 -17.52 2.44
N VAL A 243 -23.80 -17.76 1.49
CA VAL A 243 -22.40 -17.26 1.52
C VAL A 243 -22.30 -15.73 1.76
N ASN A 244 -23.22 -14.94 1.20
CA ASN A 244 -23.28 -13.48 1.42
C ASN A 244 -23.37 -13.06 2.89
N TYR A 245 -23.86 -13.92 3.78
CA TYR A 245 -23.96 -13.65 5.21
C TYR A 245 -22.75 -14.12 6.02
N GLN A 246 -21.80 -14.80 5.37
CA GLN A 246 -20.63 -15.38 6.03
C GLN A 246 -19.40 -14.44 6.00
N LYS A 247 -19.52 -13.22 5.45
CA LYS A 247 -18.49 -12.17 5.54
C LYS A 247 -18.03 -11.91 6.98
N PRO A 248 -18.92 -11.63 7.95
CA PRO A 248 -18.51 -11.39 9.33
C PRO A 248 -17.87 -12.61 10.00
N LEU A 249 -18.25 -13.84 9.62
CA LEU A 249 -17.59 -15.05 10.13
C LEU A 249 -16.12 -15.12 9.67
N LEU A 250 -15.83 -14.79 8.42
CA LEU A 250 -14.45 -14.78 7.96
C LEU A 250 -13.64 -13.66 8.61
N LEU A 251 -14.25 -12.48 8.78
CA LEU A 251 -13.62 -11.35 9.46
C LEU A 251 -13.30 -11.67 10.92
N SER A 252 -14.20 -12.34 11.65
CA SER A 252 -13.96 -12.69 13.05
C SER A 252 -12.82 -13.69 13.24
N ARG A 253 -12.62 -14.62 12.30
CA ARG A 253 -11.49 -15.56 12.31
C ARG A 253 -10.14 -14.89 12.04
N MET A 254 -10.13 -13.74 11.38
CA MET A 254 -8.89 -13.06 10.94
C MET A 254 -8.53 -11.86 11.81
N ILE A 255 -9.49 -11.21 12.46
CA ILE A 255 -9.26 -9.88 13.08
C ILE A 255 -8.16 -9.85 14.13
N ASP A 256 -7.94 -10.95 14.86
CA ASP A 256 -6.89 -11.03 15.88
C ASP A 256 -5.47 -11.14 15.32
N ASP A 257 -5.32 -11.58 14.07
CA ASP A 257 -4.03 -11.77 13.42
C ASP A 257 -3.46 -10.49 12.79
N TYR A 258 -4.23 -9.42 12.75
CA TYR A 258 -3.92 -8.19 12.02
C TYR A 258 -4.16 -6.95 12.89
N ASP A 259 -3.50 -5.83 12.56
CA ASP A 259 -3.87 -4.53 13.11
C ASP A 259 -5.16 -4.02 12.47
N TYR A 260 -5.33 -4.30 11.17
CA TYR A 260 -6.55 -4.00 10.42
C TYR A 260 -6.89 -5.16 9.48
N VAL A 261 -8.17 -5.51 9.40
CA VAL A 261 -8.69 -6.45 8.40
C VAL A 261 -9.58 -5.69 7.42
N VAL A 262 -9.34 -5.91 6.13
CA VAL A 262 -10.07 -5.29 5.03
C VAL A 262 -10.93 -6.33 4.34
N TRP A 263 -12.24 -6.11 4.34
CA TRP A 263 -13.17 -6.86 3.51
C TRP A 263 -13.23 -6.26 2.10
N LEU A 264 -13.14 -7.09 1.06
CA LEU A 264 -13.47 -6.73 -0.32
C LEU A 264 -14.43 -7.75 -0.94
N ASP A 265 -15.53 -7.28 -1.55
CA ASP A 265 -16.37 -8.13 -2.40
C ASP A 265 -15.57 -8.60 -3.64
N ALA A 266 -15.96 -9.74 -4.20
CA ALA A 266 -15.26 -10.38 -5.31
C ALA A 266 -15.29 -9.57 -6.62
N ASP A 267 -16.24 -8.64 -6.74
CA ASP A 267 -16.43 -7.72 -7.85
C ASP A 267 -15.75 -6.36 -7.65
N VAL A 268 -14.83 -6.26 -6.70
CA VAL A 268 -13.94 -5.10 -6.54
C VAL A 268 -12.68 -5.28 -7.38
N VAL A 269 -12.33 -4.24 -8.14
CA VAL A 269 -11.14 -4.17 -8.99
C VAL A 269 -10.28 -2.97 -8.57
N PRO A 270 -8.95 -3.14 -8.40
CA PRO A 270 -8.07 -2.02 -8.08
C PRO A 270 -7.90 -1.10 -9.30
N ALA A 271 -8.25 0.17 -9.14
CA ALA A 271 -8.11 1.20 -10.18
C ALA A 271 -6.86 2.06 -9.99
N ASN A 272 -6.36 2.16 -8.76
CA ASN A 272 -5.12 2.85 -8.46
C ASN A 272 -4.22 2.02 -7.54
N TYR A 273 -3.12 1.52 -8.11
CA TYR A 273 -2.14 0.68 -7.38
C TYR A 273 -1.16 1.55 -6.56
N GLU A 274 -1.14 2.86 -6.81
CA GLU A 274 -0.35 3.81 -6.03
C GLU A 274 -1.04 4.18 -4.71
N LYS A 275 -2.27 3.75 -4.46
CA LYS A 275 -3.00 4.02 -3.20
C LYS A 275 -3.02 2.82 -2.27
N GLY A 276 -3.01 3.08 -0.97
CA GLY A 276 -3.07 2.06 0.08
C GLY A 276 -4.15 2.27 1.12
N PHE A 277 -4.39 1.20 1.87
CA PHE A 277 -5.28 1.25 3.03
C PHE A 277 -4.68 2.05 4.19
N GLU A 278 -3.35 2.01 4.38
CA GLU A 278 -2.65 2.79 5.40
C GLU A 278 -2.88 4.30 5.24
N GLU A 279 -2.89 4.83 4.01
CA GLU A 279 -3.16 6.25 3.76
C GLU A 279 -4.58 6.65 4.20
N ILE A 280 -5.55 5.74 4.04
CA ILE A 280 -6.93 5.96 4.47
C ILE A 280 -7.00 5.86 6.00
N ILE A 281 -6.35 4.86 6.57
CA ILE A 281 -6.32 4.61 8.01
C ILE A 281 -5.72 5.83 8.74
N GLU A 282 -4.53 6.27 8.33
CA GLU A 282 -3.81 7.42 8.90
C GLU A 282 -4.60 8.71 8.75
N LYS A 283 -5.27 8.90 7.60
CA LYS A 283 -6.01 10.13 7.31
C LYS A 283 -7.26 10.30 8.16
N PHE A 284 -7.99 9.22 8.42
CA PHE A 284 -9.29 9.31 9.08
C PHE A 284 -9.30 8.82 10.52
N ASP A 285 -8.33 8.00 10.94
CA ASP A 285 -8.15 7.47 12.30
C ASP A 285 -9.45 7.00 12.95
N ARG A 286 -10.00 5.90 12.43
CA ARG A 286 -11.29 5.32 12.84
C ARG A 286 -11.12 3.87 13.26
N GLU A 287 -12.11 3.34 13.94
CA GLU A 287 -12.18 1.92 14.25
C GLU A 287 -12.79 1.12 13.08
N ILE A 288 -13.77 1.71 12.39
CA ILE A 288 -14.50 1.08 11.29
C ILE A 288 -14.60 2.08 10.13
N TYR A 289 -14.25 1.62 8.92
CA TYR A 289 -14.25 2.45 7.72
C TYR A 289 -15.17 1.84 6.68
N TYR A 290 -16.09 2.64 6.15
CA TYR A 290 -16.99 2.29 5.06
C TYR A 290 -17.36 3.56 4.28
N CYS A 291 -17.80 3.36 3.05
CA CYS A 291 -18.22 4.42 2.15
C CYS A 291 -19.74 4.47 2.02
N LYS A 292 -20.26 5.64 1.62
CA LYS A 292 -21.65 5.82 1.19
C LYS A 292 -21.98 4.85 0.07
N ASP A 293 -23.20 4.35 0.02
CA ASP A 293 -23.64 3.51 -1.09
C ASP A 293 -24.00 4.34 -2.33
N TYR A 294 -23.67 3.82 -3.51
CA TYR A 294 -24.02 4.47 -4.79
C TYR A 294 -25.53 4.44 -5.06
N GLY A 295 -26.21 3.37 -4.63
CA GLY A 295 -27.64 3.16 -4.76
C GLY A 295 -28.49 3.93 -3.73
N GLY A 296 -27.87 4.71 -2.84
CA GLY A 296 -28.57 5.56 -1.87
C GLY A 296 -28.79 4.95 -0.49
N TRP A 297 -28.23 3.75 -0.23
CA TRP A 297 -28.19 3.20 1.13
C TRP A 297 -27.20 3.98 2.01
N PHE A 298 -27.31 3.82 3.33
CA PHE A 298 -26.47 4.56 4.28
C PHE A 298 -24.97 4.26 4.09
N LEU A 299 -24.61 2.99 3.90
CA LEU A 299 -23.26 2.54 3.54
C LEU A 299 -23.34 1.39 2.53
N ASN A 300 -22.22 1.13 1.85
CA ASN A 300 -22.04 -0.08 1.05
C ASN A 300 -21.11 -1.08 1.78
N SER A 301 -21.52 -2.35 1.89
CA SER A 301 -20.79 -3.37 2.66
C SER A 301 -19.74 -4.16 1.86
N GLY A 302 -19.47 -3.77 0.60
CA GLY A 302 -18.52 -4.48 -0.26
C GLY A 302 -17.07 -4.02 -0.13
N VAL A 303 -16.80 -2.92 0.56
CA VAL A 303 -15.45 -2.53 0.98
C VAL A 303 -15.52 -1.95 2.39
N ILE A 304 -14.94 -2.65 3.36
CA ILE A 304 -14.94 -2.26 4.77
C ILE A 304 -13.57 -2.50 5.38
N ILE A 305 -13.09 -1.58 6.22
CA ILE A 305 -11.88 -1.78 7.02
C ILE A 305 -12.27 -1.82 8.50
N PHE A 306 -11.80 -2.83 9.22
CA PHE A 306 -11.96 -2.96 10.67
C PHE A 306 -10.59 -2.90 11.33
N LYS A 307 -10.43 -2.00 12.30
CA LYS A 307 -9.31 -2.01 13.26
C LYS A 307 -9.46 -3.17 14.22
N ASN A 308 -8.38 -3.83 14.60
CA ASN A 308 -8.38 -4.80 15.68
C ASN A 308 -8.56 -4.09 17.04
N CYS A 309 -9.83 -3.93 17.43
CA CYS A 309 -10.24 -3.40 18.72
C CYS A 309 -11.60 -3.98 19.11
N GLU A 310 -11.98 -3.81 20.39
CA GLU A 310 -13.23 -4.33 20.95
C GLU A 310 -14.48 -3.84 20.21
N THR A 311 -14.51 -2.57 19.78
CA THR A 311 -15.65 -2.02 19.05
C THR A 311 -15.89 -2.77 17.74
N SER A 312 -14.83 -2.94 16.93
CA SER A 312 -14.89 -3.66 15.66
C SER A 312 -15.30 -5.12 15.85
N LYS A 313 -14.72 -5.80 16.85
CA LYS A 313 -15.03 -7.19 17.18
C LYS A 313 -16.50 -7.35 17.54
N ARG A 314 -17.03 -6.47 18.39
CA ARG A 314 -18.46 -6.45 18.75
C ARG A 314 -19.36 -6.22 17.54
N VAL A 315 -19.01 -5.29 16.64
CA VAL A 315 -19.80 -5.04 15.42
C VAL A 315 -19.78 -6.25 14.50
N ILE A 316 -18.63 -6.91 14.32
CA ILE A 316 -18.49 -8.12 13.50
C ILE A 316 -19.31 -9.27 14.11
N GLU A 317 -19.28 -9.44 15.43
CA GLU A 317 -20.06 -10.46 16.14
C GLU A 317 -21.57 -10.20 16.04
N GLU A 318 -22.03 -8.97 16.32
CA GLU A 318 -23.44 -8.60 16.16
C GLU A 318 -23.90 -8.80 14.70
N TRP A 319 -23.02 -8.51 13.73
CA TRP A 319 -23.31 -8.71 12.31
C TRP A 319 -23.44 -10.20 11.98
N TRP A 320 -22.56 -11.05 12.50
CA TRP A 320 -22.66 -12.50 12.35
C TRP A 320 -23.93 -13.05 13.00
N GLU A 321 -24.22 -12.67 14.24
CA GLU A 321 -25.40 -13.16 14.99
C GLU A 321 -26.73 -12.72 14.37
N SER A 322 -26.74 -11.56 13.69
CA SER A 322 -27.90 -11.11 12.93
C SER A 322 -28.28 -12.03 11.75
N ARG A 323 -27.45 -13.03 11.41
CA ARG A 323 -27.68 -13.93 10.26
C ARG A 323 -29.02 -14.66 10.28
N PHE A 324 -29.51 -14.96 11.48
CA PHE A 324 -30.75 -15.69 11.72
C PHE A 324 -32.01 -14.82 11.72
N LEU A 325 -31.86 -13.49 11.62
CA LEU A 325 -32.99 -12.57 11.57
C LEU A 325 -33.53 -12.47 10.14
N GLY A 326 -34.68 -13.11 9.86
CA GLY A 326 -35.40 -12.99 8.58
C GLY A 326 -34.86 -13.86 7.45
N THR A 327 -34.89 -15.18 7.60
CA THR A 327 -34.38 -16.20 6.66
C THR A 327 -35.18 -16.37 5.36
N ASP A 328 -35.99 -15.38 4.95
CA ASP A 328 -36.94 -15.55 3.84
C ASP A 328 -36.27 -15.26 2.49
N GLU A 329 -35.65 -16.30 1.90
CA GLU A 329 -35.30 -16.64 0.49
C GLU A 329 -34.84 -15.56 -0.52
N HIS A 330 -34.89 -14.28 -0.22
CA HIS A 330 -34.62 -13.19 -1.15
C HIS A 330 -33.63 -12.20 -0.54
N TRP A 331 -32.36 -12.59 -0.47
CA TRP A 331 -31.23 -11.74 -0.04
C TRP A 331 -31.08 -10.41 -0.83
N ARG A 332 -31.87 -10.21 -1.89
CA ARG A 332 -31.96 -8.96 -2.70
C ARG A 332 -33.27 -8.19 -2.55
N ILE A 333 -34.29 -8.71 -1.86
CA ILE A 333 -35.53 -7.96 -1.62
C ILE A 333 -35.34 -7.21 -0.31
N ASP A 334 -35.30 -5.89 -0.41
CA ASP A 334 -35.51 -5.01 0.74
C ASP A 334 -36.96 -5.18 1.19
N ASP A 335 -37.16 -5.99 2.22
CA ASP A 335 -38.44 -6.25 2.85
C ASP A 335 -38.88 -5.10 3.79
N GLY A 336 -38.10 -4.01 3.82
CA GLY A 336 -38.30 -2.92 4.76
C GLY A 336 -37.79 -3.21 6.17
N ASN A 337 -37.16 -4.38 6.41
CA ASN A 337 -36.54 -4.77 7.68
C ASN A 337 -35.02 -4.97 7.59
N GLY A 338 -34.38 -4.62 6.46
CA GLY A 338 -32.93 -4.71 6.28
C GLY A 338 -32.40 -6.10 5.92
N GLY A 339 -33.19 -6.92 5.23
CA GLY A 339 -32.95 -8.35 4.91
C GLY A 339 -31.75 -8.73 4.03
N CYS A 340 -30.71 -7.91 3.89
CA CYS A 340 -29.43 -8.30 3.28
C CYS A 340 -28.26 -8.05 4.24
N ASP A 341 -27.07 -8.60 3.99
CA ASP A 341 -25.90 -8.44 4.87
C ASP A 341 -25.59 -6.95 5.12
N GLN A 342 -25.69 -6.12 4.08
CA GLN A 342 -25.52 -4.67 4.16
C GLN A 342 -26.58 -4.00 5.05
N GLY A 343 -27.85 -4.41 4.93
CA GLY A 343 -28.94 -3.87 5.73
C GLY A 343 -28.75 -4.14 7.22
N ARG A 344 -28.28 -5.34 7.56
CA ARG A 344 -27.93 -5.75 8.92
C ARG A 344 -26.80 -4.89 9.49
N LEU A 345 -25.71 -4.70 8.73
CA LEU A 345 -24.62 -3.83 9.15
C LEU A 345 -25.08 -2.38 9.34
N ILE A 346 -25.93 -1.86 8.47
CA ILE A 346 -26.51 -0.51 8.61
C ILE A 346 -27.28 -0.37 9.91
N ALA A 347 -28.11 -1.35 10.27
CA ALA A 347 -28.87 -1.31 11.52
C ALA A 347 -27.95 -1.26 12.75
N ILE A 348 -26.88 -2.07 12.75
CA ILE A 348 -25.88 -2.12 13.84
C ILE A 348 -25.13 -0.78 13.96
N ILE A 349 -24.65 -0.24 12.84
CA ILE A 349 -23.94 1.04 12.83
C ILE A 349 -24.83 2.19 13.27
N ARG A 350 -26.09 2.24 12.82
CA ARG A 350 -27.05 3.27 13.26
C ARG A 350 -27.33 3.22 14.75
N LYS A 351 -27.52 2.01 15.29
CA LYS A 351 -27.65 1.80 16.74
C LYS A 351 -26.42 2.33 17.47
N LEU A 352 -25.21 2.04 16.98
CA LEU A 352 -23.97 2.55 17.58
C LEU A 352 -23.88 4.08 17.56
N ILE A 353 -24.35 4.73 16.48
CA ILE A 353 -24.47 6.20 16.39
C ILE A 353 -25.47 6.73 17.43
N ASP A 354 -26.65 6.11 17.52
CA ASP A 354 -27.71 6.51 18.47
C ASP A 354 -27.26 6.36 19.93
N GLU A 355 -26.37 5.41 20.21
CA GLU A 355 -25.72 5.18 21.50
C GLU A 355 -24.55 6.15 21.79
N GLY A 356 -24.24 7.06 20.86
CA GLY A 356 -23.22 8.10 21.01
C GLY A 356 -21.86 7.76 20.43
N GLY A 357 -21.76 6.78 19.53
CA GLY A 357 -20.53 6.47 18.80
C GLY A 357 -20.07 7.62 17.90
N GLU A 358 -18.78 7.94 17.94
CA GLU A 358 -18.18 9.01 17.15
C GLU A 358 -17.51 8.49 15.86
N ASN A 359 -17.32 9.36 14.87
CA ASN A 359 -16.63 9.05 13.60
C ASN A 359 -17.24 7.93 12.73
N LEU A 360 -18.54 7.67 12.88
CA LEU A 360 -19.31 6.65 12.15
C LEU A 360 -20.07 7.20 10.92
N GLU A 361 -19.83 8.44 10.52
CA GLU A 361 -20.41 8.96 9.27
C GLU A 361 -19.72 8.33 8.04
N PRO A 362 -20.48 7.85 7.04
CA PRO A 362 -19.91 7.15 5.89
C PRO A 362 -19.01 8.07 5.05
N LEU A 363 -17.85 7.55 4.65
CA LEU A 363 -16.88 8.24 3.79
C LEU A 363 -17.42 8.44 2.37
N ASP A 364 -16.83 9.37 1.61
CA ASP A 364 -17.14 9.48 0.17
C ASP A 364 -16.76 8.18 -0.56
N GLN A 365 -17.55 7.80 -1.55
CA GLN A 365 -17.30 6.60 -2.38
C GLN A 365 -15.92 6.61 -3.04
N GLY A 366 -15.37 7.79 -3.37
CA GLY A 366 -14.06 7.93 -4.00
C GLY A 366 -12.87 7.59 -3.13
N VAL A 367 -13.10 7.43 -1.82
CA VAL A 367 -12.04 7.03 -0.91
C VAL A 367 -11.60 5.61 -1.22
N MET A 368 -12.54 4.66 -1.29
CA MET A 368 -12.20 3.23 -1.46
C MET A 368 -13.35 2.34 -1.97
N ASN A 369 -14.47 2.87 -2.46
CA ASN A 369 -15.61 2.04 -2.87
C ASN A 369 -16.40 2.69 -4.01
N ARG A 370 -15.74 2.95 -5.14
CA ARG A 370 -16.30 3.75 -6.22
C ARG A 370 -17.11 2.90 -7.20
N HIS A 371 -18.35 3.28 -7.47
CA HIS A 371 -19.11 2.68 -8.57
C HIS A 371 -18.54 3.12 -9.95
N PRO A 372 -18.44 2.22 -10.95
CA PRO A 372 -17.85 2.52 -12.26
C PRO A 372 -18.36 3.81 -12.93
N LYS A 373 -19.67 4.06 -12.93
CA LYS A 373 -20.26 5.28 -13.51
C LYS A 373 -19.82 6.60 -12.86
N ALA A 374 -19.38 6.54 -11.61
CA ALA A 374 -18.96 7.72 -10.85
C ALA A 374 -17.44 7.85 -10.80
N TYR A 375 -16.71 7.00 -11.53
CA TYR A 375 -15.25 6.98 -11.51
C TYR A 375 -14.65 8.34 -11.89
N GLN A 376 -13.68 8.76 -11.11
CA GLN A 376 -12.81 9.91 -11.35
C GLN A 376 -11.36 9.45 -11.32
N LYS A 377 -10.51 10.11 -12.11
CA LYS A 377 -9.08 9.82 -12.11
C LYS A 377 -8.50 9.92 -10.71
N GLY A 378 -7.71 8.93 -10.34
CA GLY A 378 -7.12 8.80 -9.01
C GLY A 378 -8.02 8.13 -7.98
N ASP A 379 -9.28 7.76 -8.27
CA ASP A 379 -10.07 6.92 -7.36
C ASP A 379 -9.36 5.58 -7.11
N PHE A 380 -9.51 5.02 -5.90
CA PHE A 380 -8.72 3.88 -5.45
C PHE A 380 -9.24 2.53 -5.96
N LEU A 381 -10.37 2.07 -5.41
CA LEU A 381 -11.01 0.81 -5.75
C LEU A 381 -12.30 1.09 -6.50
N VAL A 382 -12.53 0.33 -7.57
CA VAL A 382 -13.78 0.34 -8.32
C VAL A 382 -14.56 -0.91 -7.96
N HIS A 383 -15.75 -0.73 -7.41
CA HIS A 383 -16.64 -1.81 -7.01
C HIS A 383 -17.76 -1.95 -8.05
N CYS A 384 -17.74 -3.07 -8.79
CA CYS A 384 -18.67 -3.35 -9.88
C CYS A 384 -20.03 -3.87 -9.39
N MET A 385 -20.66 -3.09 -8.51
CA MET A 385 -21.94 -3.40 -7.86
C MET A 385 -23.03 -3.76 -8.89
N GLY A 386 -23.46 -5.02 -8.86
CA GLY A 386 -24.52 -5.52 -9.73
C GLY A 386 -24.13 -5.61 -11.21
N TYR A 387 -22.84 -5.84 -11.49
CA TYR A 387 -22.34 -6.28 -12.78
C TYR A 387 -22.21 -7.81 -12.79
N ALA A 388 -22.25 -8.40 -13.98
CA ALA A 388 -22.09 -9.84 -14.12
C ALA A 388 -20.60 -10.22 -14.04
N HIS A 389 -20.29 -11.44 -13.59
CA HIS A 389 -18.91 -11.87 -13.37
C HIS A 389 -18.03 -11.75 -14.63
N GLN A 390 -18.56 -11.99 -15.83
CA GLN A 390 -17.80 -11.85 -17.07
C GLN A 390 -17.40 -10.39 -17.34
N ASP A 391 -18.18 -9.42 -16.87
CA ASP A 391 -17.89 -7.99 -16.99
C ASP A 391 -16.68 -7.66 -16.11
N VAL A 392 -16.79 -8.05 -14.85
CA VAL A 392 -15.76 -7.83 -13.82
C VAL A 392 -14.46 -8.50 -14.23
N SER A 393 -14.50 -9.75 -14.68
CA SER A 393 -13.30 -10.49 -15.05
C SER A 393 -12.62 -9.93 -16.28
N SER A 394 -13.38 -9.44 -17.25
CA SER A 394 -12.80 -8.79 -18.41
C SER A 394 -12.24 -7.40 -18.07
N LEU A 395 -12.93 -6.63 -17.21
CA LEU A 395 -12.44 -5.35 -16.67
C LEU A 395 -11.11 -5.55 -15.93
N ALA A 396 -11.05 -6.50 -15.01
CA ALA A 396 -9.84 -6.84 -14.25
C ALA A 396 -8.72 -7.30 -15.18
N LYS A 397 -9.01 -8.17 -16.16
CA LYS A 397 -8.05 -8.65 -17.16
C LYS A 397 -7.37 -7.50 -17.90
N TRP A 398 -8.15 -6.54 -18.42
CA TRP A 398 -7.59 -5.42 -19.16
C TRP A 398 -6.80 -4.49 -18.25
N THR A 399 -7.39 -4.09 -17.12
CA THR A 399 -6.82 -3.06 -16.23
C THR A 399 -5.58 -3.53 -15.47
N PHE A 400 -5.48 -4.83 -15.19
CA PHE A 400 -4.31 -5.45 -14.57
C PHE A 400 -3.03 -5.21 -15.39
N ASN A 401 -3.13 -5.35 -16.72
CA ASN A 401 -1.97 -5.23 -17.63
C ASN A 401 -1.64 -3.79 -18.03
N LEU A 402 -2.43 -2.80 -17.60
CA LEU A 402 -2.18 -1.38 -17.91
C LEU A 402 -1.31 -0.73 -16.84
N ASN A 403 -0.43 0.18 -17.25
CA ASN A 403 0.18 1.13 -16.33
C ASN A 403 -0.89 2.05 -15.69
N GLN A 404 -0.54 2.73 -14.59
CA GLN A 404 -1.50 3.53 -13.82
C GLN A 404 -2.23 4.60 -14.67
N ALA A 405 -1.51 5.34 -15.52
CA ALA A 405 -2.12 6.39 -16.35
C ALA A 405 -3.14 5.83 -17.36
N ASN A 406 -2.78 4.73 -18.03
CA ASN A 406 -3.67 4.04 -18.97
C ASN A 406 -4.87 3.40 -18.27
N ARG A 407 -4.66 2.86 -17.06
CA ARG A 407 -5.72 2.30 -16.21
C ARG A 407 -6.73 3.36 -15.83
N GLU A 408 -6.29 4.54 -15.41
CA GLU A 408 -7.19 5.66 -15.09
C GLU A 408 -8.00 6.13 -16.29
N ASP A 409 -7.36 6.22 -17.46
CA ASP A 409 -8.07 6.53 -18.70
C ASP A 409 -9.08 5.43 -19.04
N TYR A 410 -8.71 4.16 -18.93
CA TYR A 410 -9.60 3.03 -19.15
C TYR A 410 -10.85 3.12 -18.27
N PHE A 411 -10.70 3.30 -16.95
CA PHE A 411 -11.84 3.42 -16.03
C PHE A 411 -12.69 4.67 -16.29
N THR A 412 -12.08 5.78 -16.71
CA THR A 412 -12.80 6.99 -17.13
C THR A 412 -13.70 6.70 -18.33
N GLY A 413 -13.16 6.05 -19.36
CA GLY A 413 -13.92 5.68 -20.55
C GLY A 413 -14.97 4.62 -20.26
N PHE A 414 -14.62 3.59 -19.49
CA PHE A 414 -15.52 2.52 -19.06
C PHE A 414 -16.73 3.09 -18.30
N GLY A 415 -16.49 3.90 -17.27
CA GLY A 415 -17.54 4.56 -16.49
C GLY A 415 -18.49 5.41 -17.33
N ALA A 416 -17.99 6.03 -18.40
CA ALA A 416 -18.79 6.85 -19.30
C ALA A 416 -19.72 6.06 -20.23
N ILE A 417 -19.40 4.80 -20.52
CA ILE A 417 -20.13 4.00 -21.53
C ILE A 417 -20.91 2.82 -20.95
N VAL A 418 -20.62 2.40 -19.71
CA VAL A 418 -21.36 1.31 -19.08
C VAL A 418 -22.83 1.69 -18.84
N PRO A 419 -23.78 0.76 -19.01
CA PRO A 419 -25.18 1.00 -18.69
C PRO A 419 -25.40 1.17 -17.17
N SER A 420 -26.43 1.91 -16.78
CA SER A 420 -26.90 2.05 -15.40
C SER A 420 -27.58 0.76 -14.94
N SER A 421 -27.73 0.60 -13.63
CA SER A 421 -28.45 -0.54 -13.05
C SER A 421 -29.88 -0.67 -13.59
N LYS A 422 -30.54 0.44 -13.94
CA LYS A 422 -31.87 0.43 -14.58
C LYS A 422 -31.81 -0.08 -16.02
N GLU A 423 -30.84 0.39 -16.80
CA GLU A 423 -30.63 -0.04 -18.19
C GLU A 423 -30.28 -1.53 -18.26
N ARG A 424 -29.50 -2.04 -17.31
CA ARG A 424 -29.13 -3.47 -17.19
C ARG A 424 -30.30 -4.40 -16.89
N LYS A 425 -31.35 -3.93 -16.20
CA LYS A 425 -32.56 -4.73 -15.90
C LYS A 425 -33.46 -4.94 -17.12
N SER A 426 -33.30 -4.13 -18.17
CA SER A 426 -34.17 -4.10 -19.36
C SER A 426 -33.54 -4.70 -20.63
N THR A 427 -32.30 -5.17 -20.55
CA THR A 427 -31.56 -5.73 -21.70
C THR A 427 -31.15 -7.18 -21.39
N GLU A 428 -30.98 -7.99 -22.44
CA GLU A 428 -30.15 -9.20 -22.36
C GLU A 428 -28.79 -8.89 -21.71
N PRO A 429 -28.07 -9.91 -21.16
CA PRO A 429 -26.72 -9.71 -20.64
C PRO A 429 -25.90 -8.90 -21.65
N PHE A 430 -25.16 -7.90 -21.18
CA PHE A 430 -24.41 -6.96 -22.02
C PHE A 430 -23.26 -7.61 -22.84
N PHE A 431 -23.23 -8.94 -22.97
CA PHE A 431 -22.09 -9.72 -23.45
C PHE A 431 -22.20 -10.13 -24.91
N ASP A 432 -21.50 -9.38 -25.75
CA ASP A 432 -20.23 -9.84 -26.29
C ASP A 432 -19.26 -8.64 -26.22
N LYS A 433 -18.09 -8.81 -25.60
CA LYS A 433 -16.99 -7.82 -25.51
C LYS A 433 -17.14 -6.74 -24.43
N VAL A 434 -16.53 -6.98 -23.27
CA VAL A 434 -16.03 -5.85 -22.47
C VAL A 434 -14.86 -5.24 -23.21
N PHE A 435 -15.01 -3.95 -23.46
CA PHE A 435 -14.20 -3.20 -24.40
C PHE A 435 -12.72 -3.35 -24.12
N SER A 436 -11.98 -3.84 -25.11
CA SER A 436 -10.53 -3.69 -25.08
C SER A 436 -10.18 -2.20 -24.91
N PRO A 437 -8.97 -1.85 -24.46
CA PRO A 437 -8.61 -0.45 -24.30
C PRO A 437 -8.76 0.37 -25.61
N GLN A 438 -8.56 -0.28 -26.77
CA GLN A 438 -8.83 0.32 -28.08
C GLN A 438 -10.33 0.55 -28.32
N GLU A 439 -11.20 -0.38 -27.92
CA GLU A 439 -12.66 -0.22 -28.03
C GLU A 439 -13.19 0.86 -27.08
N ILE A 440 -12.65 0.98 -25.86
CA ILE A 440 -12.94 2.08 -24.94
C ILE A 440 -12.59 3.41 -25.61
N THR A 441 -11.39 3.52 -26.17
CA THR A 441 -10.94 4.74 -26.85
C THR A 441 -11.81 5.09 -28.05
N LYS A 442 -12.25 4.08 -28.82
CA LYS A 442 -13.16 4.27 -29.94
C LYS A 442 -14.55 4.74 -29.51
N LYS A 443 -15.10 4.22 -28.41
CA LYS A 443 -16.43 4.59 -27.90
C LYS A 443 -16.41 5.89 -27.09
N TYR A 444 -15.29 6.21 -26.45
CA TYR A 444 -15.08 7.40 -25.65
C TYR A 444 -13.74 8.06 -25.99
N ASN A 445 -13.77 8.87 -27.05
CA ASN A 445 -12.59 9.51 -27.66
C ASN A 445 -11.84 10.52 -26.78
N LYS A 446 -12.32 10.79 -25.56
CA LYS A 446 -11.63 11.65 -24.58
C LYS A 446 -10.59 10.89 -23.74
N THR A 447 -10.60 9.56 -23.77
CA THR A 447 -9.51 8.75 -23.20
C THR A 447 -8.27 8.84 -24.09
N LYS A 448 -7.07 8.80 -23.49
CA LYS A 448 -5.80 8.79 -24.22
C LYS A 448 -4.99 7.54 -23.86
N ILE A 449 -5.62 6.38 -23.98
CA ILE A 449 -4.94 5.10 -23.70
C ILE A 449 -3.87 4.87 -24.77
N GLN A 450 -2.61 4.89 -24.36
CA GLN A 450 -1.47 4.65 -25.24
C GLN A 450 -0.88 3.29 -24.92
N LEU A 451 -1.16 2.31 -25.77
CA LEU A 451 -0.59 0.97 -25.64
C LEU A 451 0.78 0.90 -26.34
N PRO A 452 1.72 0.08 -25.84
CA PRO A 452 2.96 -0.24 -26.53
C PRO A 452 2.72 -0.77 -27.96
N GLU A 453 3.69 -0.58 -28.86
CA GLU A 453 3.60 -1.07 -30.26
C GLU A 453 3.52 -2.61 -30.34
N ASP A 454 4.07 -3.30 -29.34
CA ASP A 454 4.08 -4.74 -29.16
C ASP A 454 2.94 -5.23 -28.22
N TRP A 455 1.95 -4.39 -27.92
CA TRP A 455 0.81 -4.80 -27.11
C TRP A 455 0.01 -5.91 -27.79
N GLU A 456 0.02 -7.09 -27.19
CA GLU A 456 -0.91 -8.17 -27.51
C GLU A 456 -2.03 -8.19 -26.48
N ASP A 457 -3.25 -8.50 -26.94
CA ASP A 457 -4.37 -8.70 -26.02
C ASP A 457 -4.00 -9.82 -25.06
N PRO A 458 -3.90 -9.56 -23.74
CA PRO A 458 -3.39 -10.54 -22.81
C PRO A 458 -4.24 -11.79 -22.93
N GLU A 459 -3.62 -12.97 -22.97
CA GLU A 459 -4.39 -14.21 -22.85
C GLU A 459 -5.11 -14.22 -21.49
N PHE A 460 -6.20 -14.98 -21.39
CA PHE A 460 -6.90 -15.18 -20.11
C PHE A 460 -5.99 -16.00 -19.19
N THR A 461 -5.03 -15.34 -18.55
CA THR A 461 -4.04 -15.98 -17.71
C THR A 461 -4.44 -15.81 -16.26
N ASP A 462 -4.19 -16.87 -15.49
CA ASP A 462 -4.06 -16.72 -14.04
C ASP A 462 -2.94 -15.74 -13.75
N GLY A 463 -3.22 -14.73 -12.93
CA GLY A 463 -2.15 -13.95 -12.32
C GLY A 463 -1.19 -14.88 -11.58
N GLU A 464 0.08 -14.52 -11.50
CA GLU A 464 1.10 -15.32 -10.82
C GLU A 464 0.75 -15.58 -9.35
N TRP A 465 0.05 -14.64 -8.71
CA TRP A 465 -0.48 -14.77 -7.36
C TRP A 465 -1.41 -15.98 -7.22
N TYR A 466 -2.41 -16.13 -8.09
CA TYR A 466 -3.39 -17.22 -7.98
C TYR A 466 -2.76 -18.58 -8.29
N LYS A 467 -1.82 -18.65 -9.25
CA LYS A 467 -1.06 -19.89 -9.51
C LYS A 467 -0.31 -20.39 -8.28
N LYS A 468 0.16 -19.48 -7.42
CA LYS A 468 0.89 -19.78 -6.18
C LYS A 468 -0.02 -19.92 -4.96
N ASN A 469 -1.20 -19.30 -5.01
CA ASN A 469 -2.17 -19.22 -3.92
C ASN A 469 -3.57 -19.54 -4.47
N PRO A 470 -3.84 -20.80 -4.88
CA PRO A 470 -5.19 -21.18 -5.26
C PRO A 470 -6.12 -21.02 -4.06
N TRP A 471 -7.43 -21.06 -4.32
CA TRP A 471 -8.47 -20.97 -3.30
C TRP A 471 -8.14 -21.78 -2.06
N ARG A 472 -8.14 -21.12 -0.90
CA ARG A 472 -8.03 -21.83 0.38
C ARG A 472 -9.39 -22.43 0.70
N ASN A 473 -9.40 -23.72 1.02
CA ASN A 473 -10.59 -24.38 1.55
C ASN A 473 -10.77 -23.95 3.02
N PRO A 474 -11.93 -23.38 3.39
CA PRO A 474 -12.18 -22.91 4.76
C PRO A 474 -12.17 -24.00 5.83
N LEU A 475 -12.10 -25.28 5.44
CA LEU A 475 -12.02 -26.44 6.34
C LEU A 475 -10.61 -27.02 6.52
N ASP A 476 -9.61 -26.52 5.78
CA ASP A 476 -8.24 -27.09 5.79
C ASP A 476 -7.35 -26.51 6.91
N GLU A 477 -7.89 -25.67 7.80
CA GLU A 477 -7.23 -25.21 9.02
C GLU A 477 -7.65 -26.08 10.22
N ASN A 478 -6.94 -27.20 10.40
CA ASN A 478 -6.82 -27.94 11.67
C ASN A 478 -5.36 -27.98 12.12
#